data_AF-A0A564YZ55-F1
#
_entry.id   AF-A0A564YZ55-F1
#
_cell.length_a   1.000
_cell.length_b   1.000
_cell.length_c   1.000
_cell.angle_alpha   90.00
_cell.angle_beta   90.00
_cell.angle_gamma   90.00
#
_symmetry.space_group_name_H-M   'P 1'
#
loop_
_entity.id
_entity.type
_entity.pdbx_description
1 polymer ?
#
loop_
_entity_poly.entity_id
_entity_poly.type
_entity_poly.pdbx_seq_one_letter_code
_entity_poly.pdbx_strand_id
1 'polypeptide(L)'
;MSLTDVILISLPAEGDRKKAFKDLSDSVNKSSIPINVVNFDVPVNIKTETLDKLVTLQDHYRALEVATENNIRKIVQYMADMLEEQRKRLEENLVVNGSSTKEYVSNFSWDAAKFPSNETLQLLLERADAIVGRIESEFRNRTTTYNNLRNSLQAMERKQVGSLLTRNLGDIVKKDQFVLDSEYLITALVVVPRYVYFFAAEFTVFTGMPTQSGRVLTRI
;
A
#
# COMPACT_ATOMS: atom_id res chain seq x y z
N MET A 1 -1.82 19.67 -3.79
CA MET A 1 -1.16 19.59 -2.48
C MET A 1 -0.38 20.87 -2.32
N SER A 2 -0.93 21.88 -1.63
CA SER A 2 -0.13 23.08 -1.32
C SER A 2 0.94 22.64 -0.32
N LEU A 3 2.21 22.81 -0.65
CA LEU A 3 3.27 22.68 0.33
C LEU A 3 2.96 23.67 1.46
N THR A 4 2.51 23.17 2.60
CA THR A 4 2.73 23.89 3.86
C THR A 4 4.22 23.83 4.12
N ASP A 5 4.93 24.82 3.59
CA ASP A 5 6.36 24.98 3.82
C ASP A 5 6.59 25.17 5.32
N VAL A 6 7.09 24.12 5.96
CA VAL A 6 7.58 24.16 7.33
C VAL A 6 9.09 24.30 7.26
N ILE A 7 9.64 25.24 8.01
CA ILE A 7 11.08 25.42 8.12
C ILE A 7 11.49 25.09 9.55
N LEU A 8 12.42 24.15 9.69
CA LEU A 8 13.08 23.87 10.96
C LEU A 8 14.36 24.70 11.03
N ILE A 9 14.48 25.51 12.10
CA ILE A 9 15.64 26.37 12.33
C ILE A 9 16.19 26.03 13.71
N SER A 10 17.50 25.82 13.78
CA SER A 10 18.23 25.70 15.04
C SER A 10 19.08 26.95 15.26
N LEU A 11 19.08 27.45 16.49
CA LEU A 11 19.85 28.62 16.91
C LEU A 11 20.54 28.35 18.25
N PRO A 12 21.76 28.87 18.45
CA PRO A 12 22.47 28.72 19.72
C PRO A 12 21.72 29.47 20.82
N ALA A 13 21.37 28.77 21.90
CA ALA A 13 20.81 29.39 23.09
C ALA A 13 21.94 29.66 24.09
N GLU A 14 22.33 30.93 24.25
CA GLU A 14 23.27 31.35 25.29
C GLU A 14 22.62 31.24 26.67
N GLY A 15 22.63 30.03 27.25
CA GLY A 15 22.22 29.74 28.62
C GLY A 15 20.72 29.55 28.86
N ASP A 16 19.84 30.26 28.14
CA ASP A 16 18.37 30.11 28.29
C ASP A 16 17.65 29.92 26.95
N ARG A 17 17.14 28.71 26.72
CA ARG A 17 16.35 28.37 25.52
C ARG A 17 15.03 29.11 25.44
N LYS A 18 14.39 29.39 26.58
CA LYS A 18 13.09 30.08 26.60
C LYS A 18 13.25 31.52 26.16
N LYS A 19 14.33 32.16 26.60
CA LYS A 19 14.70 33.51 26.15
C LYS A 19 14.99 33.53 24.65
N ALA A 20 15.84 32.61 24.16
CA ALA A 20 16.18 32.54 22.74
C ALA A 20 14.95 32.29 21.85
N PHE A 21 14.02 31.43 22.30
CA PHE A 21 12.75 31.20 21.62
C PHE A 21 11.87 32.45 21.59
N LYS A 22 11.76 33.15 22.72
CA LYS A 22 10.98 34.39 22.81
C LYS A 22 11.55 35.48 21.90
N ASP A 23 12.86 35.67 21.92
CA ASP A 23 13.55 36.67 21.09
C ASP A 23 13.38 36.37 19.59
N LEU A 24 13.43 35.09 19.19
CA LEU A 24 13.11 34.66 17.82
C LEU A 24 11.63 34.95 17.50
N SER A 25 10.71 34.52 18.36
CA SER A 25 9.27 34.71 18.15
C SER A 25 8.91 36.19 18.00
N ASP A 26 9.46 37.05 18.86
CA ASP A 26 9.27 38.50 18.82
C ASP A 26 9.88 39.11 17.55
N SER A 27 11.00 38.57 17.05
CA SER A 27 11.65 39.05 15.82
C SER A 27 10.89 38.63 14.56
N VAL A 28 10.38 37.40 14.54
CA VAL A 28 9.58 36.86 13.43
C VAL A 28 8.20 37.54 13.38
N ASN A 29 7.57 37.78 14.52
CA ASN A 29 6.27 38.45 14.61
C ASN A 29 6.32 39.96 14.31
N LYS A 30 7.51 40.56 14.19
CA LYS A 30 7.67 41.92 13.63
C LYS A 30 7.48 41.98 12.11
N SER A 31 7.52 40.82 11.44
CA SER A 31 7.22 40.71 10.02
C SER A 31 5.73 40.98 9.76
N SER A 32 5.39 41.55 8.60
CA SER A 32 3.99 41.74 8.18
C SER A 32 3.22 40.43 7.96
N ILE A 33 3.91 39.29 7.92
CA ILE A 33 3.31 37.98 7.70
C ILE A 33 3.23 37.25 9.05
N PRO A 34 2.02 36.86 9.52
CA PRO A 34 1.88 36.08 10.73
C PRO A 34 2.47 34.69 10.51
N ILE A 35 3.58 34.39 11.18
CA ILE A 35 4.24 33.09 11.14
C ILE A 35 4.03 32.42 12.49
N ASN A 36 3.46 31.21 12.48
CA ASN A 36 3.30 30.44 13.69
C ASN A 36 4.64 29.82 14.10
N VAL A 37 5.28 30.39 15.11
CA VAL A 37 6.55 29.89 15.66
C VAL A 37 6.24 28.91 16.78
N VAL A 38 6.68 27.66 16.61
CA VAL A 38 6.42 26.57 17.55
C VAL A 38 7.74 26.00 18.04
N ASN A 39 7.78 25.59 19.31
CA ASN A 39 8.95 24.94 19.88
C ASN A 39 9.02 23.48 19.41
N PHE A 40 10.22 23.03 19.05
CA PHE A 40 10.48 21.65 18.62
C PHE A 40 11.36 20.96 19.66
N ASP A 41 10.73 20.19 20.55
CA ASP A 41 11.39 19.61 21.73
C ASP A 41 12.23 18.38 21.37
N VAL A 42 13.55 18.57 21.29
CA VAL A 42 14.54 17.50 21.07
C VAL A 42 15.38 17.28 22.33
N PRO A 43 15.74 16.03 22.68
CA PRO A 43 16.62 15.75 23.79
C PRO A 43 18.00 16.38 23.59
N VAL A 44 18.47 17.03 24.64
CA VAL A 44 19.71 17.82 24.64
C VAL A 44 20.92 16.94 24.91
N ASN A 45 20.71 15.87 25.66
CA ASN A 45 21.77 15.04 26.22
C ASN A 45 21.99 13.77 25.41
N ILE A 46 21.75 13.80 24.10
CA ILE A 46 22.10 12.67 23.23
C ILE A 46 23.61 12.52 23.32
N LYS A 47 24.05 11.33 23.75
CA LYS A 47 25.48 11.06 23.91
C LYS A 47 26.15 11.05 22.55
N THR A 48 26.99 12.05 22.32
CA THR A 48 27.88 12.14 21.18
C THR A 48 29.29 11.77 21.63
N GLU A 49 30.03 11.04 20.78
CA GLU A 49 31.34 10.50 21.16
C GLU A 49 32.48 11.46 20.80
N THR A 50 32.93 11.43 19.56
CA THR A 50 34.01 12.27 19.05
C THR A 50 33.55 13.07 17.84
N LEU A 51 34.21 14.20 17.58
CA LEU A 51 33.91 15.03 16.41
C LEU A 51 34.07 14.25 15.10
N ASP A 52 35.11 13.42 14.98
CA ASP A 52 35.37 12.60 13.79
C ASP A 52 34.20 11.64 13.50
N LYS A 53 33.70 10.95 14.52
CA LYS A 53 32.50 10.11 14.38
C LYS A 53 31.27 10.91 14.01
N LEU A 54 31.11 12.14 14.52
CA LEU A 54 29.98 12.99 14.13
C LEU A 54 29.98 13.33 12.64
N VAL A 55 31.15 13.57 12.04
CA VAL A 55 31.25 13.83 10.59
C VAL A 55 30.79 12.61 9.80
N THR A 56 31.27 11.40 10.16
CA THR A 56 30.81 10.17 9.49
C THR A 56 29.30 9.91 9.70
N LEU A 57 28.79 10.16 10.90
CA LEU A 57 27.37 9.98 11.21
C LEU A 57 26.48 10.99 10.46
N GLN A 58 26.98 12.18 10.14
CA GLN A 58 26.25 13.16 9.35
C GLN A 58 25.96 12.66 7.93
N ASP A 59 26.94 12.04 7.27
CA ASP A 59 26.74 11.45 5.94
C ASP A 59 25.76 10.28 5.98
N HIS A 60 25.88 9.42 7.00
CA HIS A 60 24.93 8.33 7.22
C HIS A 60 23.50 8.85 7.46
N TYR A 61 23.34 9.86 8.32
CA TYR A 61 22.06 10.50 8.58
C TYR A 61 21.44 11.08 7.31
N ARG A 62 22.24 11.77 6.49
CA ARG A 62 21.77 12.32 5.21
C ARG A 62 21.30 11.24 4.24
N ALA A 63 22.02 10.12 4.16
CA ALA A 63 21.59 8.97 3.34
C ALA A 63 20.25 8.39 3.84
N LEU A 64 20.10 8.26 5.17
CA LEU A 64 18.87 7.80 5.81
C LEU A 64 17.69 8.74 5.55
N GLU A 65 17.88 10.06 5.62
CA GLU A 65 16.84 11.04 5.28
C GLU A 65 16.34 10.86 3.85
N VAL A 66 17.25 10.78 2.89
CA VAL A 66 16.92 10.58 1.47
C VAL A 66 16.18 9.26 1.25
N ALA A 67 16.64 8.16 1.89
CA ALA A 67 15.98 6.87 1.82
C ALA A 67 14.56 6.92 2.40
N THR A 68 14.39 7.55 3.56
CA THR A 68 13.10 7.70 4.25
C THR A 68 12.12 8.50 3.41
N GLU A 69 12.54 9.65 2.87
CA GLU A 69 11.71 10.49 2.01
C GLU A 69 11.24 9.73 0.77
N ASN A 70 12.16 9.04 0.09
CA ASN A 70 11.84 8.23 -1.08
C ASN A 70 10.83 7.13 -0.76
N ASN A 71 10.99 6.46 0.38
CA ASN A 71 10.07 5.40 0.81
C ASN A 71 8.68 5.97 1.14
N ILE A 72 8.58 7.10 1.83
CA ILE A 72 7.30 7.79 2.08
C ILE A 72 6.65 8.19 0.76
N ARG A 73 7.39 8.80 -0.17
CA ARG A 73 6.88 9.20 -1.49
C ARG A 73 6.33 8.01 -2.28
N LYS A 74 7.04 6.87 -2.29
CA LYS A 74 6.56 5.63 -2.93
C LYS A 74 5.24 5.14 -2.32
N ILE A 75 5.12 5.14 -0.99
CA ILE A 75 3.91 4.71 -0.28
C ILE A 75 2.74 5.63 -0.61
N VAL A 76 2.95 6.95 -0.53
CA VAL A 76 1.92 7.95 -0.83
C VAL A 76 1.46 7.86 -2.28
N GLN A 77 2.40 7.74 -3.23
CA GLN A 77 2.06 7.61 -4.65
C GLN A 77 1.26 6.34 -4.91
N TYR A 78 1.67 5.20 -4.34
CA TYR A 78 0.94 3.95 -4.49
C TYR A 78 -0.48 4.03 -3.92
N MET A 79 -0.66 4.66 -2.75
CA MET A 79 -2.00 4.91 -2.20
C MET A 79 -2.82 5.84 -3.11
N ALA A 80 -2.19 6.87 -3.68
CA ALA A 80 -2.85 7.80 -4.60
C ALA A 80 -3.33 7.09 -5.88
N ASP A 81 -2.50 6.24 -6.47
CA ASP A 81 -2.82 5.46 -7.67
C ASP A 81 -3.93 4.43 -7.39
N MET A 82 -3.97 3.87 -6.18
CA MET A 82 -5.06 2.96 -5.77
C MET A 82 -6.37 3.68 -5.48
N LEU A 83 -6.32 4.96 -5.09
CA LEU A 83 -7.48 5.77 -4.68
C LEU A 83 -7.83 6.85 -5.72
N GLU A 84 -7.48 6.68 -7.00
CA GLU A 84 -7.69 7.71 -8.03
C GLU A 84 -9.13 8.24 -8.10
N GLU A 85 -10.13 7.37 -7.87
CA GLU A 85 -11.56 7.75 -7.84
C GLU A 85 -12.01 8.36 -6.49
N GLN A 86 -11.19 8.27 -5.44
CA GLN A 86 -11.50 8.67 -4.06
C GLN A 86 -10.40 9.52 -3.43
N ARG A 87 -9.86 10.50 -4.16
CA ARG A 87 -8.78 11.39 -3.69
C ARG A 87 -9.03 12.06 -2.33
N LYS A 88 -10.28 12.38 -1.97
CA LYS A 88 -10.61 12.91 -0.63
C LYS A 88 -10.26 11.94 0.50
N ARG A 89 -10.37 10.63 0.27
CA ARG A 89 -9.97 9.61 1.23
C ARG A 89 -8.45 9.53 1.38
N LEU A 90 -7.67 9.95 0.39
CA LEU A 90 -6.20 9.93 0.51
C LEU A 90 -5.75 10.86 1.63
N GLU A 91 -6.25 12.10 1.68
CA GLU A 91 -5.89 13.07 2.72
C GLU A 91 -6.35 12.61 4.11
N GLU A 92 -7.48 11.91 4.22
CA GLU A 92 -7.97 11.32 5.48
C GLU A 92 -7.11 10.14 5.97
N ASN A 93 -6.46 9.41 5.06
CA ASN A 93 -5.59 8.28 5.41
C ASN A 93 -4.15 8.71 5.70
N LEU A 94 -3.70 9.87 5.20
CA LEU A 94 -2.36 10.41 5.43
C LEU A 94 -2.29 11.17 6.77
N VAL A 95 -2.51 10.44 7.85
CA VAL A 95 -2.45 10.96 9.23
C VAL A 95 -1.32 10.30 10.02
N VAL A 96 -0.74 11.05 10.96
CA VAL A 96 0.31 10.58 11.87
C VAL A 96 -0.29 10.46 13.27
N ASN A 97 -0.34 9.25 13.81
CA ASN A 97 -0.97 8.95 15.11
C ASN A 97 -2.41 9.49 15.25
N GLY A 98 -3.16 9.55 14.15
CA GLY A 98 -4.54 10.06 14.12
C GLY A 98 -4.67 11.58 14.01
N SER A 99 -3.56 12.33 13.89
CA SER A 99 -3.56 13.77 13.66
C SER A 99 -3.02 14.11 12.26
N SER A 100 -3.36 15.29 11.75
CA SER A 100 -2.78 15.78 10.50
C SER A 100 -1.27 16.03 10.65
N THR A 101 -0.52 15.98 9.55
CA THR A 101 0.93 16.26 9.57
C THR A 101 1.25 17.63 10.18
N LYS A 102 0.42 18.64 9.90
CA LYS A 102 0.60 20.00 10.45
C LYS A 102 0.45 20.05 11.97
N GLU A 103 -0.58 19.38 12.49
CA GLU A 103 -0.81 19.29 13.93
C GLU A 103 0.26 18.48 14.63
N TYR A 104 0.71 17.38 14.01
CA TYR A 104 1.78 16.54 14.53
C TYR A 104 3.08 17.33 14.68
N VAL A 105 3.49 18.08 13.65
CA VAL A 105 4.70 18.92 13.71
C VAL A 105 4.56 20.04 14.75
N SER A 106 3.36 20.62 14.89
CA SER A 106 3.10 21.69 15.86
C SER A 106 3.05 21.20 17.31
N ASN A 107 2.85 19.90 17.54
CA ASN A 107 2.80 19.30 18.87
C ASN A 107 3.84 18.18 19.00
N PHE A 108 4.96 18.32 18.27
CA PHE A 108 5.98 17.30 18.25
C PHE A 108 6.51 17.03 19.66
N SER A 109 6.60 15.75 19.99
CA SER A 109 7.22 15.30 21.24
C SER A 109 8.14 14.13 20.93
N TRP A 110 9.33 14.17 21.52
CA TRP A 110 10.31 13.12 21.34
C TRP A 110 9.82 11.80 21.94
N ASP A 111 9.74 10.77 21.11
CA ASP A 111 9.36 9.41 21.53
C ASP A 111 10.55 8.74 22.24
N ALA A 112 10.68 9.00 23.55
CA ALA A 112 11.76 8.45 24.37
C ALA A 112 11.71 6.91 24.51
N ALA A 113 10.56 6.27 24.20
CA ALA A 113 10.45 4.82 24.19
C ALA A 113 11.07 4.21 22.94
N LYS A 114 10.90 4.85 21.78
CA LYS A 114 11.55 4.43 20.52
C LYS A 114 13.00 4.89 20.41
N PHE A 115 13.29 6.11 20.88
CA PHE A 115 14.60 6.73 20.80
C PHE A 115 15.04 7.23 22.17
N PRO A 116 15.54 6.36 23.06
CA PRO A 116 16.03 6.74 24.38
C PRO A 116 17.20 7.73 24.30
N SER A 117 17.16 8.79 25.11
CA SER A 117 18.19 9.83 25.12
C SER A 117 19.50 9.42 25.80
N ASN A 118 19.52 8.27 26.48
CA ASN A 118 20.69 7.71 27.16
C ASN A 118 21.60 6.89 26.23
N GLU A 119 21.15 6.59 25.01
CA GLU A 119 21.89 5.87 23.98
C GLU A 119 22.77 6.81 23.15
N THR A 120 23.70 6.22 22.39
CA THR A 120 24.57 6.99 21.48
C THR A 120 23.83 7.33 20.20
N LEU A 121 24.20 8.45 19.57
CA LEU A 121 23.62 8.86 18.28
C LEU A 121 23.73 7.75 17.21
N GLN A 122 24.83 7.00 17.21
CA GLN A 122 25.02 5.89 16.28
C GLN A 122 23.93 4.81 16.43
N LEU A 123 23.64 4.36 17.65
CA LEU A 123 22.62 3.35 17.90
C LEU A 123 21.22 3.85 17.53
N LEU A 124 20.94 5.14 17.76
CA LEU A 124 19.67 5.75 17.35
C LEU A 124 19.52 5.75 15.82
N LEU A 125 20.59 6.03 15.08
CA LEU A 125 20.59 5.99 13.61
C LEU A 125 20.45 4.56 13.08
N GLU A 126 21.19 3.59 13.61
CA GLU A 126 21.05 2.17 13.24
C GLU A 126 19.63 1.67 13.49
N ARG A 127 19.00 2.10 14.59
CA ARG A 127 17.60 1.77 14.87
C ARG A 127 16.65 2.40 13.86
N ALA A 128 16.85 3.67 13.53
CA ALA A 128 16.02 4.34 12.52
C ALA A 128 16.15 3.66 11.15
N ASP A 129 17.37 3.29 10.76
CA ASP A 129 17.64 2.55 9.52
C ASP A 129 16.93 1.19 9.50
N ALA A 130 17.00 0.43 10.59
CA ALA A 130 16.26 -0.83 10.74
C ALA A 130 14.74 -0.65 10.63
N ILE A 131 14.18 0.44 11.19
CA ILE A 131 12.75 0.75 11.08
C ILE A 131 12.38 1.07 9.62
N VAL A 132 13.16 1.92 8.95
CA VAL A 132 12.92 2.32 7.56
C VAL A 132 13.02 1.11 6.63
N GLY A 133 14.07 0.28 6.78
CA GLY A 133 14.24 -0.95 6.01
C GLY A 133 13.10 -1.95 6.25
N ARG A 134 12.63 -2.10 7.49
CA ARG A 134 11.47 -2.94 7.80
C ARG A 134 10.22 -2.43 7.09
N ILE A 135 9.91 -1.14 7.20
CA ILE A 135 8.75 -0.53 6.54
C ILE A 135 8.80 -0.75 5.02
N GLU A 136 9.96 -0.55 4.40
CA GLU A 136 10.14 -0.79 2.96
C GLU A 136 9.88 -2.26 2.59
N SER A 137 10.43 -3.19 3.35
CA SER A 137 10.26 -4.62 3.10
C SER A 137 8.81 -5.06 3.24
N GLU A 138 8.10 -4.61 4.28
CA GLU A 138 6.69 -4.91 4.51
C GLU A 138 5.81 -4.29 3.43
N PHE A 139 6.08 -3.04 3.04
CA PHE A 139 5.35 -2.37 1.97
C PHE A 139 5.51 -3.11 0.65
N ARG A 140 6.75 -3.48 0.27
CA ARG A 140 7.02 -4.27 -0.94
C ARG A 140 6.29 -5.61 -0.92
N ASN A 141 6.36 -6.35 0.19
CA ASN A 141 5.71 -7.65 0.34
C ASN A 141 4.18 -7.55 0.20
N ARG A 142 3.57 -6.55 0.84
CA ARG A 142 2.12 -6.29 0.75
C ARG A 142 1.72 -5.91 -0.66
N THR A 143 2.45 -5.02 -1.32
CA THR A 143 2.21 -4.60 -2.70
C THR A 143 2.31 -5.77 -3.69
N THR A 144 3.34 -6.61 -3.56
CA THR A 144 3.47 -7.82 -4.39
C THR A 144 2.30 -8.78 -4.17
N THR A 145 1.92 -9.03 -2.92
CA THR A 145 0.80 -9.92 -2.59
C THR A 145 -0.51 -9.38 -3.15
N TYR A 146 -0.78 -8.08 -2.97
CA TYR A 146 -1.96 -7.42 -3.50
C TYR A 146 -2.03 -7.50 -5.03
N ASN A 147 -0.93 -7.17 -5.73
CA ASN A 147 -0.88 -7.22 -7.19
C ASN A 147 -1.07 -8.65 -7.71
N ASN A 148 -0.51 -9.66 -7.04
CA ASN A 148 -0.74 -11.06 -7.39
C ASN A 148 -2.22 -11.43 -7.26
N LEU A 149 -2.86 -11.10 -6.14
CA LEU A 149 -4.29 -11.34 -5.92
C LEU A 149 -5.16 -10.61 -6.96
N ARG A 150 -4.86 -9.35 -7.26
CA ARG A 150 -5.54 -8.56 -8.29
C ARG A 150 -5.43 -9.22 -9.67
N ASN A 151 -4.24 -9.66 -10.04
CA ASN A 151 -4.01 -10.34 -11.32
C ASN A 151 -4.74 -11.69 -11.39
N SER A 152 -4.73 -12.47 -10.30
CA SER A 152 -5.50 -13.71 -10.20
C SER A 152 -7.01 -13.46 -10.33
N LEU A 153 -7.54 -12.43 -9.67
CA LEU A 153 -8.94 -12.04 -9.77
C LEU A 153 -9.30 -11.67 -11.22
N GLN A 154 -8.53 -10.80 -11.85
CA GLN A 154 -8.76 -10.40 -13.24
C GLN A 154 -8.71 -11.60 -14.21
N ALA A 155 -7.81 -12.55 -13.97
CA ALA A 155 -7.75 -13.78 -14.76
C ALA A 155 -9.00 -14.65 -14.56
N MET A 156 -9.55 -14.72 -13.34
CA MET A 156 -10.81 -15.43 -13.06
C MET A 156 -12.01 -14.74 -13.71
N GLU A 157 -12.11 -13.42 -13.63
CA GLU A 157 -13.19 -12.65 -14.27
C GLU A 157 -13.21 -12.87 -15.79
N ARG A 158 -12.05 -12.84 -16.45
CA ARG A 158 -11.94 -13.14 -17.88
C ARG A 158 -12.39 -14.56 -18.21
N LYS A 159 -12.09 -15.53 -17.35
CA LYS A 159 -12.56 -16.93 -17.48
C LYS A 159 -14.05 -17.09 -17.17
N GLN A 160 -14.72 -16.10 -16.61
CA GLN A 160 -16.16 -16.16 -16.32
C GLN A 160 -17.01 -15.53 -17.43
N VAL A 161 -16.48 -14.55 -18.17
CA VAL A 161 -17.23 -13.78 -19.18
C VAL A 161 -16.97 -14.28 -20.63
N GLY A 162 -16.09 -15.27 -20.81
CA GLY A 162 -15.73 -15.81 -22.13
C GLY A 162 -16.79 -16.70 -22.82
N SER A 163 -16.47 -17.16 -24.04
CA SER A 163 -17.23 -18.17 -24.77
C SER A 163 -17.38 -19.46 -23.95
N LEU A 164 -18.45 -20.24 -24.16
CA LEU A 164 -18.67 -21.54 -23.52
C LEU A 164 -17.48 -22.52 -23.65
N LEU A 165 -16.61 -22.32 -24.65
CA LEU A 165 -15.38 -23.11 -24.84
C LEU A 165 -14.29 -22.82 -23.80
N THR A 166 -14.22 -21.60 -23.27
CA THR A 166 -13.15 -21.14 -22.38
C THR A 166 -13.66 -20.69 -21.01
N ARG A 167 -14.98 -20.60 -20.86
CA ARG A 167 -15.66 -20.19 -19.64
C ARG A 167 -15.70 -21.32 -18.61
N ASN A 168 -15.58 -20.97 -17.33
CA ASN A 168 -15.89 -21.90 -16.25
C ASN A 168 -17.38 -22.28 -16.28
N LEU A 169 -17.69 -23.57 -16.43
CA LEU A 169 -19.05 -24.07 -16.56
C LEU A 169 -19.72 -24.41 -15.21
N GLY A 170 -19.04 -24.24 -14.08
CA GLY A 170 -19.54 -24.65 -12.75
C GLY A 170 -20.80 -23.92 -12.29
N ASP A 171 -21.08 -22.73 -12.82
CA ASP A 171 -22.32 -21.98 -12.59
C ASP A 171 -23.45 -22.37 -13.57
N ILE A 172 -23.11 -23.06 -14.67
CA ILE A 172 -24.02 -23.48 -15.73
C ILE A 172 -24.48 -24.94 -15.53
N VAL A 173 -23.57 -25.82 -15.11
CA VAL A 173 -23.80 -27.26 -15.05
C VAL A 173 -24.28 -27.70 -13.66
N LYS A 174 -25.28 -28.57 -13.62
CA LYS A 174 -25.87 -29.11 -12.37
C LYS A 174 -25.64 -30.61 -12.29
N LYS A 175 -25.57 -31.16 -11.07
CA LYS A 175 -25.36 -32.61 -10.85
C LYS A 175 -26.38 -33.48 -11.60
N ASP A 176 -27.64 -33.05 -11.64
CA ASP A 176 -28.74 -33.77 -12.32
C ASP A 176 -28.58 -33.88 -13.84
N GLN A 177 -27.61 -33.17 -14.42
CA GLN A 177 -27.30 -33.21 -15.85
C GLN A 177 -26.21 -34.24 -16.18
N PHE A 178 -25.60 -34.87 -15.17
CA PHE A 178 -24.56 -35.88 -15.33
C PHE A 178 -25.05 -37.23 -14.81
N VAL A 179 -24.68 -38.29 -15.53
CA VAL A 179 -24.74 -39.65 -15.01
C VAL A 179 -23.54 -39.84 -14.09
N LEU A 180 -23.80 -39.94 -12.79
CA LEU A 180 -22.79 -40.18 -11.76
C LEU A 180 -22.81 -41.67 -11.37
N ASP A 181 -21.67 -42.21 -10.91
CA ASP A 181 -21.54 -43.57 -10.38
C ASP A 181 -21.96 -44.71 -11.33
N SER A 182 -21.65 -44.57 -12.63
CA SER A 182 -21.85 -45.62 -13.62
C SER A 182 -20.51 -46.11 -14.19
N GLU A 183 -20.33 -47.43 -14.27
CA GLU A 183 -19.14 -48.04 -14.89
C GLU A 183 -19.17 -48.02 -16.41
N TYR A 184 -20.35 -47.86 -17.00
CA TYR A 184 -20.57 -48.03 -18.45
C TYR A 184 -20.98 -46.75 -19.17
N LEU A 185 -21.35 -45.71 -18.42
CA LEU A 185 -21.86 -44.45 -18.98
C LEU A 185 -21.08 -43.26 -18.42
N ILE A 186 -20.72 -42.36 -19.33
CA ILE A 186 -20.14 -41.06 -19.01
C ILE A 186 -20.94 -39.97 -19.70
N THR A 187 -20.99 -38.78 -19.08
CA THR A 187 -21.61 -37.61 -19.69
C THR A 187 -20.52 -36.72 -20.27
N ALA A 188 -20.51 -36.56 -21.60
CA ALA A 188 -19.63 -35.61 -22.30
C ALA A 188 -20.39 -34.31 -22.61
N LEU A 189 -19.74 -33.17 -22.38
CA LEU A 189 -20.26 -31.86 -22.75
C LEU A 189 -19.71 -31.45 -24.12
N VAL A 190 -20.60 -31.06 -25.04
CA VAL A 190 -20.20 -30.62 -26.39
C VAL A 190 -20.72 -29.20 -26.63
N VAL A 191 -19.82 -28.32 -27.06
CA VAL A 191 -20.17 -26.95 -27.43
C VAL A 191 -20.37 -26.89 -28.94
N VAL A 192 -21.59 -26.55 -29.38
CA VAL A 192 -21.95 -26.48 -30.79
C VAL A 192 -22.18 -25.01 -31.20
N PRO A 193 -21.55 -24.52 -32.29
CA PRO A 193 -21.83 -23.19 -32.82
C PRO A 193 -23.30 -23.04 -33.24
N ARG A 194 -23.92 -21.89 -32.94
CA ARG A 194 -25.38 -21.68 -33.13
C ARG A 194 -25.87 -21.92 -34.56
N TYR A 195 -25.03 -21.67 -35.56
CA TYR A 195 -25.38 -21.86 -36.98
C TYR A 195 -25.48 -23.33 -37.40
N VAL A 196 -24.93 -24.28 -36.62
CA VAL A 196 -24.96 -25.74 -36.90
C VAL A 196 -25.98 -26.46 -36.01
N TYR A 197 -26.77 -25.73 -35.23
CA TYR A 197 -27.66 -26.30 -34.20
C TYR A 197 -28.69 -27.31 -34.76
N PHE A 198 -29.07 -27.19 -36.03
CA PHE A 198 -29.99 -28.14 -36.70
C PHE A 198 -29.42 -29.57 -36.77
N PHE A 199 -28.10 -29.74 -36.83
CA PHE A 199 -27.43 -31.06 -36.83
C PHE A 199 -27.38 -31.71 -35.44
N ALA A 200 -27.81 -31.04 -34.37
CA ALA A 200 -27.78 -31.61 -33.02
C ALA A 200 -28.64 -32.87 -32.87
N ALA A 201 -29.65 -33.06 -33.72
CA ALA A 201 -30.47 -34.27 -33.78
C ALA A 201 -29.71 -35.52 -34.29
N GLU A 202 -28.61 -35.32 -35.04
CA GLU A 202 -27.81 -36.40 -35.63
C GLU A 202 -26.71 -36.94 -34.68
N PHE A 203 -26.47 -36.33 -33.51
CA PHE A 203 -25.48 -36.83 -32.54
C PHE A 203 -25.74 -38.28 -32.10
N THR A 204 -27.01 -38.66 -32.08
CA THR A 204 -27.49 -40.01 -31.83
C THR A 204 -26.96 -41.03 -32.85
N VAL A 205 -26.77 -40.60 -34.10
CA VAL A 205 -26.34 -41.43 -35.22
C VAL A 205 -24.83 -41.70 -35.17
N PHE A 206 -24.04 -40.75 -34.68
CA PHE A 206 -22.58 -40.87 -34.63
C PHE A 206 -22.05 -41.80 -33.53
N THR A 207 -22.83 -42.10 -32.49
CA THR A 207 -22.34 -42.80 -31.28
C THR A 207 -23.07 -44.10 -30.94
N GLY A 208 -24.14 -44.46 -31.67
CA GLY A 208 -24.88 -45.71 -31.43
C GLY A 208 -25.58 -45.81 -30.06
N MET A 209 -25.76 -44.68 -29.38
CA MET A 209 -26.28 -44.57 -28.00
C MET A 209 -27.79 -44.28 -27.93
N PRO A 210 -28.45 -44.42 -26.74
CA PRO A 210 -29.90 -44.34 -26.60
C PRO A 210 -30.48 -42.99 -27.03
N THR A 211 -31.64 -43.06 -27.69
CA THR A 211 -32.29 -42.03 -28.52
C THR A 211 -32.79 -40.75 -27.82
N GLN A 212 -32.55 -40.55 -26.51
CA GLN A 212 -33.10 -39.40 -25.76
C GLN A 212 -32.11 -38.62 -24.88
N SER A 213 -30.80 -38.86 -24.96
CA SER A 213 -29.85 -38.24 -24.00
C SER A 213 -29.41 -36.80 -24.33
N GLY A 214 -29.76 -36.26 -25.50
CA GLY A 214 -29.34 -34.91 -25.90
C GLY A 214 -30.20 -33.81 -25.27
N ARG A 215 -29.69 -33.15 -24.21
CA ARG A 215 -30.36 -31.99 -23.59
C ARG A 215 -29.47 -30.75 -23.61
N VAL A 216 -30.01 -29.64 -24.12
CA VAL A 216 -29.28 -28.36 -24.12
C VAL A 216 -29.28 -27.77 -22.72
N LEU A 217 -28.08 -27.55 -22.18
CA LEU A 217 -27.88 -27.14 -20.80
C LEU A 217 -27.97 -25.62 -20.62
N THR A 218 -27.51 -24.82 -21.61
CA THR A 218 -27.60 -23.35 -21.60
C THR A 218 -27.39 -22.80 -23.02
N ARG A 219 -28.05 -21.68 -23.34
CA ARG A 219 -27.83 -20.88 -24.54
C ARG A 219 -27.28 -19.52 -24.11
N ILE A 220 -26.13 -19.12 -24.68
CA ILE A 220 -25.57 -17.77 -24.55
C ILE A 220 -25.72 -17.06 -25.89
#